data_AF-A0A970U472-F1
#
_entry.id   AF-A0A970U472-F1
#
_cell.length_a   1.000
_cell.length_b   1.000
_cell.length_c   1.000
_cell.angle_alpha   90.00
_cell.angle_beta   90.00
_cell.angle_gamma   90.00
#
_symmetry.space_group_name_H-M   'P 1'
#
loop_
_entity.id
_entity.type
_entity.pdbx_description
1 polymer ?
#
loop_
_entity_poly.entity_id
_entity_poly.type
_entity_poly.pdbx_seq_one_letter_code
_entity_poly.pdbx_strand_id
1 'polypeptide(L)'
;MRKCGEVFEELKKHLESKGLMPDEYLLMSHRLSNETLPDFREAICHVNFGGNEGIYLDIMLSYQNELGKMEVMNFATGKTLGESVADFYRMAMIAGECSMMLNGNGCTLKNNAETVLILDSEESKIVKDSLLTQAVSNENTNCSNKTIHSILDQMGYDEQQNNFLEEAEDEMEV
;
A
#
# COMPACT_ATOMS: atom_id res chain seq x y z
N MET A 1 -13.96 -4.84 8.72
CA MET A 1 -13.86 -3.55 8.01
C MET A 1 -13.02 -2.61 8.87
N ARG A 2 -12.05 -1.91 8.27
CA ARG A 2 -11.16 -0.97 8.98
C ARG A 2 -11.88 0.36 9.23
N LYS A 3 -11.46 1.12 10.23
CA LYS A 3 -12.01 2.47 10.47
C LYS A 3 -11.25 3.54 9.70
N CYS A 4 -11.94 4.58 9.24
CA CYS A 4 -11.30 5.73 8.57
C CYS A 4 -10.21 6.36 9.43
N GLY A 5 -10.46 6.51 10.74
CA GLY A 5 -9.49 7.07 11.69
C GLY A 5 -8.20 6.24 11.82
N GLU A 6 -8.29 4.91 11.79
CA GLU A 6 -7.11 4.03 11.86
C GLU A 6 -6.24 4.19 10.61
N VAL A 7 -6.86 4.18 9.42
CA VAL A 7 -6.18 4.38 8.14
C VAL A 7 -5.53 5.76 8.07
N PHE A 8 -6.22 6.80 8.57
CA PHE A 8 -5.69 8.14 8.62
C PHE A 8 -4.47 8.24 9.56
N GLU A 9 -4.52 7.66 10.75
CA GLU A 9 -3.40 7.66 11.68
C GLU A 9 -2.18 6.88 11.14
N GLU A 10 -2.41 5.79 10.40
CA GLU A 10 -1.34 5.09 9.70
C GLU A 10 -0.71 5.96 8.60
N LEU A 11 -1.53 6.61 7.76
CA LEU A 11 -1.05 7.53 6.74
C LEU A 11 -0.22 8.66 7.36
N LYS A 12 -0.71 9.27 8.43
CA LYS A 12 -0.03 10.34 9.14
C LYS A 12 1.32 9.88 9.69
N LYS A 13 1.37 8.76 10.41
CA LYS A 13 2.63 8.19 10.94
C LYS A 13 3.64 7.87 9.83
N HIS A 14 3.16 7.36 8.70
CA HIS A 14 3.99 7.06 7.54
C HIS A 14 4.64 8.33 6.97
N LEU A 15 3.85 9.39 6.75
CA LEU A 15 4.35 10.68 6.30
C LEU A 15 5.31 11.31 7.30
N GLU A 16 5.01 11.25 8.61
CA GLU A 16 5.90 11.71 9.67
C GLU A 16 7.26 10.98 9.63
N SER A 17 7.26 9.64 9.50
CA SER A 17 8.48 8.83 9.43
C SER A 17 9.39 9.19 8.24
N LYS A 18 8.80 9.71 7.16
CA LYS A 18 9.50 10.12 5.94
C LYS A 18 9.86 11.62 5.90
N GLY A 19 9.44 12.39 6.90
CA GLY A 19 9.57 13.85 6.90
C GLY A 19 8.69 14.54 5.83
N LEU A 20 7.60 13.89 5.42
CA LEU A 20 6.70 14.32 4.35
C LEU A 20 5.37 14.85 4.91
N MET A 21 5.41 15.52 6.06
CA MET A 21 4.23 16.21 6.58
C MET A 21 4.06 17.58 5.92
N PRO A 22 2.82 17.99 5.61
CA PRO A 22 2.50 19.39 5.36
C PRO A 22 2.91 20.21 6.59
N ASP A 23 3.46 21.40 6.37
CA ASP A 23 4.00 22.22 7.46
C ASP A 23 2.94 23.03 8.23
N GLU A 24 1.72 23.14 7.72
CA GLU A 24 0.62 23.73 8.48
C GLU A 24 -0.23 22.65 9.18
N TYR A 25 -0.89 21.79 8.41
CA TYR A 25 -1.69 20.70 8.96
C TYR A 25 -1.95 19.57 7.96
N LEU A 26 -2.31 18.42 8.52
CA LEU A 26 -3.00 17.33 7.83
C LEU A 26 -4.19 16.91 8.69
N LEU A 27 -5.41 17.04 8.17
CA LEU A 27 -6.65 16.82 8.92
C LEU A 27 -7.56 15.84 8.20
N MET A 28 -8.10 14.86 8.93
CA MET A 28 -9.15 13.99 8.42
C MET A 28 -10.47 14.76 8.32
N SER A 29 -11.27 14.43 7.32
CA SER A 29 -12.63 14.95 7.17
C SER A 29 -13.46 14.66 8.42
N HIS A 30 -14.04 15.70 9.04
CA HIS A 30 -14.81 15.63 10.29
C HIS A 30 -15.95 14.60 10.25
N ARG A 31 -16.51 14.37 9.05
CA ARG A 31 -17.61 13.43 8.82
C ARG A 31 -17.20 11.97 8.96
N LEU A 32 -15.91 11.66 9.02
CA LEU A 32 -15.39 10.28 8.97
C LEU A 32 -14.80 9.79 10.29
N SER A 33 -14.83 10.61 11.34
CA SER A 33 -14.19 10.31 12.64
C SER A 33 -14.61 8.97 13.25
N ASN A 34 -15.86 8.55 13.05
CA ASN A 34 -16.40 7.28 13.54
C ASN A 34 -16.85 6.32 12.42
N GLU A 35 -16.58 6.67 11.16
CA GLU A 35 -17.04 5.90 10.02
C GLU A 35 -16.09 4.75 9.69
N THR A 36 -16.67 3.67 9.16
CA THR A 36 -15.88 2.59 8.56
C THR A 36 -15.37 3.03 7.19
N LEU A 37 -14.15 2.60 6.86
CA LEU A 37 -13.59 2.82 5.54
C LEU A 37 -14.46 2.08 4.51
N PRO A 38 -15.00 2.76 3.48
CA PRO A 38 -15.73 2.07 2.42
C PRO A 38 -14.76 1.24 1.58
N ASP A 39 -15.32 0.29 0.83
CA ASP A 39 -14.58 -0.41 -0.23
C ASP A 39 -14.39 0.56 -1.40
N PHE A 40 -13.36 1.40 -1.29
CA PHE A 40 -13.02 2.40 -2.28
C PHE A 40 -12.17 1.79 -3.38
N ARG A 41 -12.43 2.19 -4.62
CA ARG A 41 -11.71 1.74 -5.81
C ARG A 41 -10.39 2.49 -6.01
N GLU A 42 -10.36 3.76 -5.64
CA GLU A 42 -9.22 4.65 -5.87
C GLU A 42 -9.19 5.77 -4.83
N ALA A 43 -8.01 6.05 -4.29
CA ALA A 43 -7.69 7.25 -3.53
C ALA A 43 -7.06 8.30 -4.46
N ILE A 44 -7.76 9.41 -4.64
CA ILE A 44 -7.35 10.53 -5.47
C ILE A 44 -6.64 11.55 -4.58
N CYS A 45 -5.36 11.80 -4.84
CA CYS A 45 -4.55 12.79 -4.13
C CYS A 45 -4.32 13.99 -5.04
N HIS A 46 -5.02 15.10 -4.79
CA HIS A 46 -5.05 16.26 -5.67
C HIS A 46 -4.40 17.49 -5.00
N VAL A 47 -3.34 18.01 -5.61
CA VAL A 47 -2.67 19.24 -5.15
C VAL A 47 -3.24 20.45 -5.86
N ASN A 48 -3.59 21.49 -5.10
CA ASN A 48 -4.16 22.71 -5.65
C ASN A 48 -3.61 23.98 -4.98
N PHE A 49 -3.57 25.07 -5.75
CA PHE A 49 -3.20 26.40 -5.25
C PHE A 49 -4.39 27.04 -4.54
N GLY A 50 -4.21 27.42 -3.28
CA GLY A 50 -5.16 28.18 -2.49
C GLY A 50 -5.12 29.69 -2.71
N GLY A 51 -4.28 30.18 -3.63
CA GLY A 51 -3.94 31.59 -3.72
C GLY A 51 -3.12 32.02 -2.51
N ASN A 52 -3.54 33.08 -1.81
CA ASN A 52 -2.86 33.63 -0.63
C ASN A 52 -3.07 32.80 0.65
N GLU A 53 -3.61 31.59 0.51
CA GLU A 53 -3.86 30.65 1.60
C GLU A 53 -2.93 29.45 1.54
N GLY A 54 -1.83 29.51 0.78
CA GLY A 54 -0.91 28.40 0.63
C GLY A 54 -1.38 27.33 -0.35
N ILE A 55 -0.79 26.14 -0.25
CA ILE A 55 -1.03 25.01 -1.17
C ILE A 55 -1.70 23.88 -0.40
N TYR A 56 -2.75 23.34 -1.01
CA TYR A 56 -3.59 22.30 -0.43
C TYR A 56 -3.34 20.95 -1.10
N LEU A 57 -3.50 19.88 -0.32
CA LEU A 57 -3.61 18.50 -0.76
C LEU A 57 -4.97 17.97 -0.33
N ASP A 58 -5.85 17.68 -1.28
CA ASP A 58 -7.10 16.99 -1.02
C ASP A 58 -6.96 15.51 -1.34
N ILE A 59 -7.27 14.67 -0.36
CA ILE A 59 -7.30 13.22 -0.48
C ILE A 59 -8.77 12.80 -0.50
N MET A 60 -9.19 12.19 -1.59
CA MET A 60 -10.56 11.76 -1.81
C MET A 60 -10.60 10.26 -2.10
N LEU A 61 -11.66 9.58 -1.67
CA LEU A 61 -11.87 8.17 -1.99
C LEU A 61 -13.03 8.05 -2.97
N SER A 62 -12.79 7.42 -4.12
CA SER A 62 -13.83 7.04 -5.06
C SER A 62 -14.34 5.65 -4.71
N TYR A 63 -15.62 5.51 -4.41
CA TYR A 63 -16.24 4.24 -4.04
C TYR A 63 -17.57 4.05 -4.78
N GLN A 64 -18.02 2.80 -4.86
CA GLN A 64 -19.33 2.47 -5.40
C GLN A 64 -20.32 2.39 -4.24
N ASN A 65 -21.40 3.17 -4.29
CA ASN A 65 -22.44 3.13 -3.26
C ASN A 65 -23.34 1.87 -3.43
N GLU A 66 -24.25 1.65 -2.48
CA GLU A 66 -25.14 0.47 -2.47
C GLU A 66 -26.05 0.37 -3.71
N LEU A 67 -26.30 1.49 -4.40
CA LEU A 67 -27.08 1.56 -5.64
C LEU A 67 -26.22 1.34 -6.90
N GLY A 68 -24.94 1.02 -6.73
CA GLY A 68 -24.01 0.79 -7.82
C GLY A 68 -23.47 2.06 -8.47
N LYS A 69 -23.73 3.25 -7.92
CA LYS A 69 -23.26 4.53 -8.47
C LYS A 69 -21.90 4.89 -7.89
N MET A 70 -21.00 5.40 -8.73
CA MET A 70 -19.72 5.95 -8.28
C MET A 70 -19.92 7.28 -7.56
N GLU A 71 -19.37 7.38 -6.36
CA GLU A 71 -19.32 8.59 -5.55
C GLU A 71 -17.88 8.89 -5.11
N VAL A 72 -17.66 10.12 -4.67
CA VAL A 72 -16.36 10.59 -4.17
C VAL A 72 -16.58 11.21 -2.81
N MET A 73 -15.81 10.78 -1.82
CA MET A 73 -15.80 11.35 -0.48
C MET A 73 -14.47 12.03 -0.20
N ASN A 74 -14.49 13.19 0.46
CA ASN A 74 -13.28 13.78 1.01
C ASN A 74 -12.85 12.99 2.26
N PHE A 75 -11.63 12.45 2.22
CA PHE A 75 -11.01 11.68 3.28
C PHE A 75 -10.14 12.54 4.21
N ALA A 76 -9.23 13.33 3.64
CA ALA A 76 -8.35 14.22 4.38
C ALA A 76 -7.91 15.42 3.55
N THR A 77 -7.56 16.51 4.23
CA THR A 77 -6.98 17.72 3.62
C THR A 77 -5.68 18.07 4.33
N GLY A 78 -4.61 18.23 3.55
CA GLY A 78 -3.33 18.78 3.99
C GLY A 78 -3.15 20.20 3.49
N LYS A 79 -2.41 21.02 4.24
CA LYS A 79 -2.10 22.40 3.88
C LYS A 79 -0.67 22.76 4.23
N THR A 80 -0.06 23.56 3.37
CA THR A 80 1.21 24.23 3.63
C THR A 80 1.01 25.73 3.88
N LEU A 81 1.91 26.33 4.64
CA LEU A 81 1.99 27.79 4.84
C LEU A 81 2.57 28.51 3.61
N GLY A 82 3.35 27.79 2.79
CA GLY A 82 4.04 28.34 1.63
C GLY A 82 3.19 28.38 0.36
N GLU A 83 3.51 29.30 -0.53
CA GLU A 83 2.82 29.53 -1.81
C GLU A 83 3.75 29.37 -3.01
N SER A 84 5.03 29.04 -2.78
CA SER A 84 6.03 29.01 -3.83
C SER A 84 5.89 27.75 -4.70
N VAL A 85 6.53 27.79 -5.87
CA VAL A 85 6.65 26.61 -6.74
C VAL A 85 7.37 25.46 -6.02
N ALA A 86 8.33 25.76 -5.14
CA ALA A 86 9.01 24.74 -4.34
C ALA A 86 8.05 24.08 -3.34
N ASP A 87 7.17 24.86 -2.72
CA ASP A 87 6.13 24.35 -1.81
C ASP A 87 5.14 23.47 -2.58
N PHE A 88 4.80 23.84 -3.82
CA PHE A 88 3.96 23.02 -4.69
C PHE A 88 4.59 21.68 -4.99
N TYR A 89 5.87 21.65 -5.37
CA TYR A 89 6.58 20.40 -5.62
C TYR A 89 6.69 19.55 -4.36
N ARG A 90 6.92 20.16 -3.19
CA ARG A 90 6.90 19.44 -1.92
C ARG A 90 5.54 18.83 -1.67
N MET A 91 4.46 19.58 -1.85
CA MET A 91 3.10 19.04 -1.70
C MET A 91 2.78 17.95 -2.73
N ALA A 92 3.28 18.06 -3.96
CA ALA A 92 3.15 17.03 -4.99
C ALA A 92 3.88 15.73 -4.61
N MET A 93 5.05 15.81 -3.97
CA MET A 93 5.73 14.63 -3.43
C MET A 93 4.91 13.98 -2.30
N ILE A 94 4.36 14.78 -1.39
CA ILE A 94 3.47 14.29 -0.32
C ILE A 94 2.24 13.60 -0.94
N ALA A 95 1.62 14.21 -1.95
CA ALA A 95 0.48 13.64 -2.66
C ALA A 95 0.82 12.31 -3.36
N GLY A 96 2.00 12.22 -3.98
CA GLY A 96 2.52 10.99 -4.57
C GLY A 96 2.68 9.87 -3.53
N GLU A 97 3.24 10.20 -2.36
CA GLU A 97 3.40 9.25 -1.27
C GLU A 97 2.04 8.79 -0.71
N CYS A 98 1.09 9.72 -0.52
CA CYS A 98 -0.29 9.37 -0.13
C CYS A 98 -0.95 8.46 -1.16
N SER A 99 -0.80 8.77 -2.45
CA SER A 99 -1.38 7.97 -3.53
C SER A 99 -0.79 6.56 -3.54
N MET A 100 0.53 6.42 -3.38
CA MET A 100 1.18 5.12 -3.28
C MET A 100 0.63 4.35 -2.08
N MET A 101 0.66 4.92 -0.88
CA MET A 101 0.22 4.20 0.32
C MET A 101 -1.26 3.78 0.26
N LEU A 102 -2.15 4.65 -0.22
CA LEU A 102 -3.60 4.40 -0.23
C LEU A 102 -4.06 3.55 -1.41
N ASN A 103 -3.35 3.56 -2.54
CA ASN A 103 -3.68 2.76 -3.73
C ASN A 103 -2.85 1.47 -3.85
N GLY A 104 -2.26 0.98 -2.75
CA GLY A 104 -1.52 -0.29 -2.75
C GLY A 104 -0.17 -0.22 -3.51
N ASN A 105 0.52 0.92 -3.43
CA ASN A 105 1.80 1.22 -4.08
C ASN A 105 1.79 1.06 -5.61
N GLY A 106 0.65 1.35 -6.26
CA GLY A 106 0.49 1.14 -7.70
C GLY A 106 0.37 -0.34 -8.10
N CYS A 107 0.41 -1.25 -7.13
CA CYS A 107 0.08 -2.66 -7.32
C CYS A 107 -1.43 -2.83 -7.13
N THR A 108 -2.23 -2.44 -8.12
CA THR A 108 -3.66 -2.74 -8.09
C THR A 108 -3.87 -4.22 -8.42
N LEU A 109 -4.13 -5.05 -7.40
CA LEU A 109 -5.00 -6.22 -7.56
C LEU A 109 -6.28 -5.90 -6.81
N LYS A 110 -7.33 -5.63 -7.59
CA LYS A 110 -8.67 -5.30 -7.12
C LYS A 110 -9.25 -6.41 -6.24
N ASN A 111 -9.99 -5.97 -5.23
CA ASN A 111 -11.28 -6.48 -4.75
C ASN A 111 -11.45 -7.99 -4.73
N ASN A 112 -11.54 -8.60 -3.54
CA ASN A 112 -12.47 -9.69 -3.11
C ASN A 112 -13.00 -10.73 -4.13
N ALA A 113 -12.35 -10.94 -5.25
CA ALA A 113 -12.49 -12.06 -6.14
C ALA A 113 -11.20 -12.84 -5.91
N GLU A 114 -11.28 -13.86 -5.06
CA GLU A 114 -10.26 -14.88 -5.01
C GLU A 114 -9.93 -15.28 -6.44
N THR A 115 -8.77 -14.85 -6.94
CA THR A 115 -8.27 -15.33 -8.22
C THR A 115 -7.74 -16.73 -7.93
N VAL A 116 -8.61 -17.72 -8.03
CA VAL A 116 -8.24 -19.12 -7.83
C VAL A 116 -7.43 -19.57 -9.04
N LEU A 117 -6.12 -19.72 -8.84
CA LEU A 117 -5.23 -20.36 -9.80
C LEU A 117 -5.39 -21.88 -9.65
N ILE A 118 -6.03 -22.52 -10.63
CA ILE A 118 -6.06 -23.98 -10.74
C ILE A 118 -4.85 -24.39 -11.55
N LEU A 119 -3.84 -24.90 -10.86
CA LEU A 119 -2.58 -25.35 -11.44
C LEU A 119 -2.48 -26.87 -11.28
N ASP A 120 -1.91 -27.54 -12.28
CA ASP A 120 -1.47 -28.92 -12.10
C ASP A 120 -0.17 -29.00 -11.27
N SER A 121 0.33 -30.21 -11.01
CA SER A 121 1.53 -30.42 -10.19
C SER A 121 2.80 -29.81 -10.79
N GLU A 122 2.91 -29.78 -12.12
CA GLU A 122 4.08 -29.25 -12.82
C GLU A 122 4.02 -27.71 -12.84
N GLU A 123 2.87 -27.15 -13.17
CA GLU A 123 2.61 -25.71 -13.16
C GLU A 123 2.80 -25.11 -11.75
N SER A 124 2.28 -25.79 -10.72
CA SER A 124 2.46 -25.37 -9.32
C SER A 124 3.92 -25.31 -8.91
N LYS A 125 4.72 -26.31 -9.33
CA LYS A 125 6.16 -26.34 -9.06
C LYS A 125 6.89 -25.19 -9.76
N ILE A 126 6.62 -24.96 -11.05
CA ILE A 126 7.24 -23.86 -11.82
C ILE A 126 6.95 -22.51 -11.18
N VAL A 127 5.71 -22.29 -10.75
CA VAL A 127 5.31 -21.05 -10.06
C VAL A 127 6.04 -20.91 -8.73
N LYS A 128 6.11 -21.98 -7.92
CA LYS A 128 6.83 -21.98 -6.64
C LYS A 128 8.32 -21.67 -6.81
N ASP A 129 9.00 -22.33 -7.75
CA ASP A 129 10.43 -22.14 -8.00
C ASP A 129 10.73 -20.72 -8.51
N SER A 130 9.84 -20.17 -9.35
CA SER A 130 9.95 -18.80 -9.85
C SER A 130 9.79 -17.77 -8.72
N LEU A 131 8.82 -17.97 -7.84
CA LEU A 131 8.60 -17.11 -6.67
C LEU A 131 9.77 -17.18 -5.69
N LEU A 132 10.33 -18.37 -5.47
CA LEU A 132 11.53 -18.55 -4.65
C LEU A 132 12.73 -17.78 -5.22
N THR A 133 12.95 -17.93 -6.53
CA THR A 133 14.04 -17.23 -7.24
C THR A 133 13.90 -15.71 -7.11
N GLN A 134 12.66 -15.20 -7.21
CA GLN A 134 12.38 -13.77 -7.02
C GLN A 134 12.59 -13.32 -5.57
N ALA A 135 12.18 -14.11 -4.57
CA ALA A 135 12.37 -13.78 -3.16
C ALA A 135 13.86 -13.64 -2.82
N VAL A 136 14.69 -14.59 -3.26
CA VAL A 136 16.14 -14.59 -3.04
C VAL A 136 16.83 -13.45 -3.81
N SER A 137 16.41 -13.17 -5.04
CA SER A 137 17.04 -12.13 -5.88
C SER A 137 16.73 -10.71 -5.42
N ASN A 138 15.60 -10.52 -4.74
CA ASN A 138 15.13 -9.22 -4.31
C ASN A 138 15.41 -9.00 -2.81
N GLU A 139 16.64 -9.15 -2.32
CA GLU A 139 16.99 -8.74 -0.96
C GLU A 139 16.73 -7.23 -0.74
N ASN A 140 15.48 -6.83 -0.46
CA ASN A 140 15.12 -5.54 0.13
C ASN A 140 13.61 -5.40 0.37
N THR A 141 13.31 -4.88 1.55
CA THR A 141 12.03 -4.53 2.22
C THR A 141 10.90 -3.81 1.43
N ASN A 142 10.69 -4.09 0.14
CA ASN A 142 9.54 -3.64 -0.65
C ASN A 142 8.31 -4.53 -0.39
N CYS A 143 7.11 -3.94 -0.45
CA CYS A 143 5.81 -4.62 -0.45
C CYS A 143 5.77 -5.88 -1.36
N SER A 144 6.42 -5.83 -2.53
CA SER A 144 6.51 -6.98 -3.45
C SER A 144 7.10 -8.23 -2.81
N ASN A 145 8.12 -8.10 -1.95
CA ASN A 145 8.72 -9.26 -1.28
C ASN A 145 7.84 -9.79 -0.16
N LYS A 146 7.20 -8.90 0.62
CA LYS A 146 6.24 -9.31 1.64
C LYS A 146 5.08 -10.11 1.03
N THR A 147 4.62 -9.72 -0.16
CA THR A 147 3.61 -10.47 -0.92
C THR A 147 4.14 -11.83 -1.38
N ILE A 148 5.36 -11.90 -1.92
CA ILE A 148 5.96 -13.17 -2.37
C ILE A 148 6.09 -14.17 -1.21
N HIS A 149 6.64 -13.75 -0.06
CA HIS A 149 6.75 -14.62 1.11
C HIS A 149 5.38 -15.10 1.60
N SER A 150 4.38 -14.21 1.65
CA SER A 150 3.02 -14.60 2.04
C SER A 150 2.38 -15.61 1.07
N ILE A 151 2.70 -15.56 -0.22
CA ILE A 151 2.23 -16.55 -1.21
C ILE A 151 2.96 -17.88 -1.03
N LEU A 152 4.28 -17.84 -0.80
CA LEU A 152 5.09 -19.03 -0.54
C LEU A 152 4.57 -19.79 0.70
N ASP A 153 4.27 -19.08 1.80
CA ASP A 153 3.70 -19.67 3.02
C ASP A 153 2.35 -20.37 2.75
N GLN A 154 1.48 -19.75 1.95
CA GLN A 154 0.20 -20.34 1.55
C GLN A 154 0.38 -21.58 0.65
N MET A 155 1.48 -21.67 -0.09
CA MET A 155 1.91 -22.85 -0.85
C MET A 155 2.64 -23.89 0.02
N GLY A 156 2.68 -23.72 1.34
CA GLY A 156 3.34 -24.63 2.27
C GLY A 156 4.87 -24.61 2.16
N TYR A 157 5.46 -23.45 1.87
CA TYR A 157 6.89 -23.24 2.00
C TYR A 157 7.26 -23.04 3.48
N ASP A 158 8.30 -23.73 3.94
CA ASP A 158 8.86 -23.59 5.28
C ASP A 158 10.38 -23.45 5.14
N GLU A 159 10.93 -22.29 5.48
CA GLU A 159 12.39 -22.03 5.44
C GLU A 159 13.17 -23.05 6.27
N GLN A 160 12.56 -23.63 7.31
CA GLN A 160 13.22 -24.57 8.21
C GLN A 160 13.38 -25.97 7.62
N GLN A 161 12.66 -26.33 6.55
CA GLN A 161 12.77 -27.67 5.95
C GLN A 161 14.01 -27.86 5.08
N ASN A 162 14.66 -26.78 4.62
CA ASN A 162 15.87 -26.89 3.79
C ASN A 162 17.19 -26.87 4.59
N ASN A 163 17.17 -26.53 5.88
CA ASN A 163 18.35 -26.75 6.74
C ASN A 163 18.61 -28.25 7.04
N PHE A 164 17.67 -29.15 6.70
CA PHE A 164 17.86 -30.59 6.86
C PHE A 164 18.52 -31.27 5.64
N LEU A 165 18.67 -30.57 4.52
CA LEU A 165 19.29 -31.13 3.30
C LEU A 165 20.76 -30.72 3.14
N GLU A 166 21.23 -29.68 3.84
CA GLU A 166 22.68 -29.35 3.87
C GLU A 166 23.46 -30.19 4.89
N GLU A 167 22.86 -30.66 5.98
CA GLU A 167 23.56 -31.49 6.98
C GLU A 167 23.63 -32.99 6.59
N ALA A 168 22.85 -33.44 5.62
CA ALA A 168 22.81 -34.85 5.20
C ALA A 168 23.89 -35.22 4.16
N GLU A 169 24.54 -34.23 3.53
CA GLU A 169 25.64 -34.47 2.58
C GLU A 169 27.01 -34.63 3.27
N ASP A 170 27.17 -34.14 4.51
CA ASP A 170 28.43 -34.22 5.26
C ASP A 170 28.61 -35.53 6.07
N GLU A 171 27.58 -36.36 6.26
CA GLU A 171 27.70 -37.64 6.99
C GLU A 171 27.96 -38.88 6.10
N MET A 172 28.19 -38.71 4.79
CA MET A 172 28.52 -39.82 3.88
C MET A 172 29.99 -39.90 3.45
N GLU A 173 30.89 -39.06 3.99
CA GLU A 173 32.34 -39.18 3.81
C GLU A 173 33.08 -39.50 5.12
N VAL A 174 32.90 -40.72 5.67
CA VAL A 174 33.93 -41.42 6.49
C VAL A 174 33.86 -42.93 6.28
#